data_AF-A0A519MHG6-F1
#
_entry.id   AF-A0A519MHG6-F1
#
_cell.length_a   1.000
_cell.length_b   1.000
_cell.length_c   1.000
_cell.angle_alpha   90.00
_cell.angle_beta   90.00
_cell.angle_gamma   90.00
#
_symmetry.space_group_name_H-M   'P 1'
#
loop_
_entity.id
_entity.type
_entity.pdbx_description
1 polymer ?
#
loop_
_entity_poly.entity_id
_entity_poly.type
_entity_poly.pdbx_seq_one_letter_code
_entity_poly.pdbx_strand_id
1 'polypeptide(L)'
;LGGSLGSRRINQLIAKELSWLQAQNVQVIWQCGKFYFEEYAHYGDKDGVRLMSFIDRMDLAYTAADVIISRSGASSVSELCIVGKPVIFIPSPNVAEDHQTKNAKAISDRDGAILLKEIQLDTQFQGIFSDLMDNGEKRQKLSENIKKLAKVNATKEIVDEIVKLIK
;
A
#
# COMPACT_ATOMS: atom_id res chain seq x y z
N LEU A 1 0.59 0.61 4.99
CA LEU A 1 1.81 1.41 4.75
C LEU A 1 1.45 2.89 4.56
N GLY A 2 1.88 3.74 5.50
CA GLY A 2 1.62 5.18 5.43
C GLY A 2 2.67 6.00 4.67
N GLY A 3 3.74 5.37 4.19
CA GLY A 3 5.00 6.05 3.84
C GLY A 3 5.94 6.15 5.05
N SER A 4 7.15 6.70 4.86
CA SER A 4 8.19 6.75 5.91
C SER A 4 7.76 7.50 7.17
N LEU A 5 6.95 8.55 7.04
CA LEU A 5 6.41 9.33 8.16
C LEU A 5 5.10 8.76 8.72
N GLY A 6 4.53 7.75 8.09
CA GLY A 6 3.18 7.26 8.38
C GLY A 6 2.08 8.13 7.78
N SER A 7 0.85 7.66 7.94
CA SER A 7 -0.34 8.32 7.40
C SER A 7 -1.44 8.31 8.45
N ARG A 8 -1.79 9.48 8.97
CA ARG A 8 -2.87 9.62 9.96
C ARG A 8 -4.18 8.98 9.46
N ARG A 9 -4.60 9.27 8.22
CA ARG A 9 -5.88 8.75 7.71
C ARG A 9 -5.89 7.22 7.57
N ILE A 10 -4.79 6.61 7.14
CA ILE A 10 -4.67 5.15 7.10
C ILE A 10 -4.66 4.58 8.52
N ASN A 11 -3.92 5.21 9.45
CA ASN A 11 -3.89 4.77 10.83
C ASN A 11 -5.27 4.80 11.49
N GLN A 12 -6.04 5.88 11.29
CA GLN A 12 -7.42 6.00 11.75
C GLN A 12 -8.33 4.92 11.15
N LEU A 13 -8.18 4.63 9.86
CA LEU A 13 -8.91 3.55 9.21
C LEU A 13 -8.60 2.20 9.86
N ILE A 14 -7.32 1.84 9.97
CA ILE A 14 -6.92 0.55 10.55
C ILE A 14 -7.38 0.45 12.01
N ALA A 15 -7.23 1.51 12.81
CA ALA A 15 -7.70 1.56 14.19
C ALA A 15 -9.21 1.33 14.31
N LYS A 16 -10.00 1.98 13.44
CA LYS A 16 -11.46 1.86 13.40
C LYS A 16 -11.91 0.46 12.99
N GLU A 17 -11.27 -0.11 11.96
CA GLU A 17 -11.69 -1.36 11.33
C GLU A 17 -11.03 -2.60 11.97
N LEU A 18 -10.14 -2.42 12.95
CA LEU A 18 -9.31 -3.51 13.46
C LEU A 18 -10.12 -4.68 14.01
N SER A 19 -11.14 -4.41 14.82
CA SER A 19 -12.00 -5.46 15.38
C SER A 19 -12.75 -6.21 14.28
N TRP A 20 -13.15 -5.52 13.22
CA TRP A 20 -13.80 -6.12 12.06
C TRP A 20 -12.81 -7.01 11.28
N LEU A 21 -11.59 -6.53 11.03
CA LEU A 21 -10.52 -7.31 10.39
C LEU A 21 -10.20 -8.59 11.19
N GLN A 22 -10.08 -8.49 12.51
CA GLN A 22 -9.84 -9.64 13.39
C GLN A 22 -10.98 -10.66 13.32
N ALA A 23 -12.24 -10.20 13.26
CA ALA A 23 -13.40 -11.09 13.08
C ALA A 23 -13.40 -11.84 11.74
N GLN A 24 -12.68 -11.31 10.73
CA GLN A 24 -12.43 -11.97 9.45
C GLN A 24 -11.16 -12.85 9.46
N ASN A 25 -10.57 -13.10 10.63
CA ASN A 25 -9.32 -13.85 10.80
C ASN A 25 -8.12 -13.24 10.04
N VAL A 26 -8.10 -11.91 9.91
CA VAL A 26 -7.01 -11.17 9.25
C VAL A 26 -5.95 -10.76 10.26
N GLN A 27 -4.69 -11.04 9.93
CA GLN A 27 -3.53 -10.52 10.65
C GLN A 27 -3.06 -9.20 10.04
N VAL A 28 -2.61 -8.27 10.88
CA VAL A 28 -2.29 -6.90 10.48
C VAL A 28 -0.83 -6.57 10.81
N ILE A 29 0.00 -6.41 9.77
CA ILE A 29 1.32 -5.78 9.87
C ILE A 29 1.13 -4.28 9.64
N TRP A 30 1.28 -3.48 10.68
CA TRP A 30 0.94 -2.06 10.68
C TRP A 30 2.16 -1.18 10.93
N GLN A 31 2.73 -0.64 9.84
CA GLN A 31 3.68 0.46 9.92
C GLN A 31 2.95 1.80 10.08
N CYS A 32 2.82 2.29 11.30
CA CYS A 32 2.03 3.50 11.60
C CYS A 32 2.80 4.80 11.40
N GLY A 33 4.13 4.75 11.38
CA GLY A 33 5.01 5.93 11.33
C GLY A 33 5.40 6.45 12.72
N LYS A 34 6.61 6.99 12.83
CA LYS A 34 7.19 7.47 14.10
C LYS A 34 6.33 8.51 14.81
N PHE A 35 5.76 9.46 14.06
CA PHE A 35 4.92 10.53 14.61
C PHE A 35 3.62 10.05 15.25
N TYR A 36 3.14 8.86 14.88
CA TYR A 36 1.87 8.32 15.32
C TYR A 36 2.05 7.13 16.28
N PHE A 37 3.27 6.67 16.51
CA PHE A 37 3.48 5.40 17.22
C PHE A 37 2.91 5.42 18.64
N GLU A 38 3.15 6.49 19.41
CA GLU A 38 2.62 6.61 20.77
C GLU A 38 1.08 6.59 20.81
N GLU A 39 0.42 7.25 19.85
CA GLU A 39 -1.05 7.29 19.74
C GLU A 39 -1.64 5.88 19.55
N TYR A 40 -0.97 5.02 18.78
CA TYR A 40 -1.48 3.70 18.43
C TYR A 40 -0.82 2.55 19.20
N ALA A 41 0.16 2.80 20.07
CA ALA A 41 0.97 1.77 20.75
C ALA A 41 0.13 0.69 21.44
N HIS A 42 -0.98 1.08 22.06
CA HIS A 42 -1.92 0.19 22.75
C HIS A 42 -2.61 -0.85 21.85
N TYR A 43 -2.58 -0.67 20.52
CA TYR A 43 -3.05 -1.70 19.57
C TYR A 43 -2.02 -2.82 19.35
N GLY A 44 -0.75 -2.61 19.72
CA GLY A 44 0.32 -3.60 19.53
C GLY A 44 0.16 -4.87 20.37
N ASP A 45 -0.60 -4.80 21.46
CA ASP A 45 -0.87 -5.94 22.35
C ASP A 45 -2.06 -6.80 21.89
N LYS A 46 -2.75 -6.40 20.82
CA LYS A 46 -3.89 -7.16 20.29
C LYS A 46 -3.41 -8.35 19.48
N ASP A 47 -4.11 -9.47 19.64
CA ASP A 47 -3.80 -10.69 18.91
C ASP A 47 -3.91 -10.49 17.39
N GLY A 48 -2.98 -11.08 16.64
CA GLY A 48 -2.87 -10.91 15.19
C GLY A 48 -2.41 -9.52 14.72
N VAL A 49 -1.95 -8.63 15.61
CA VAL A 49 -1.47 -7.28 15.25
C VAL A 49 0.02 -7.16 15.50
N ARG A 50 0.76 -6.69 14.47
CA ARG A 50 2.16 -6.28 14.59
C ARG A 50 2.27 -4.80 14.24
N LEU A 51 2.19 -3.96 15.27
CA LEU A 51 2.38 -2.52 15.15
C LEU A 51 3.87 -2.15 15.20
N MET A 52 4.31 -1.33 14.26
CA MET A 52 5.69 -0.86 14.16
C MET A 52 5.72 0.63 13.75
N SER A 53 6.60 1.43 14.35
CA SER A 53 6.81 2.81 13.92
C SER A 53 7.45 2.88 12.53
N PHE A 54 8.34 1.93 12.23
CA PHE A 54 9.04 1.77 10.98
C PHE A 54 9.37 0.28 10.76
N ILE A 55 9.45 -0.17 9.50
CA ILE A 55 9.80 -1.55 9.16
C ILE A 55 11.13 -1.51 8.39
N ASP A 56 12.20 -1.99 9.00
CA ASP A 56 13.53 -2.03 8.37
C ASP A 56 13.62 -3.11 7.27
N ARG A 57 12.94 -4.24 7.49
CA ARG A 57 12.91 -5.40 6.58
C ARG A 57 11.59 -5.45 5.83
N MET A 58 11.40 -4.48 4.94
CA MET A 58 10.21 -4.38 4.08
C MET A 58 10.02 -5.61 3.20
N ASP A 59 11.13 -6.26 2.79
CA ASP A 59 11.10 -7.53 2.07
C ASP A 59 10.33 -8.62 2.83
N LEU A 60 10.58 -8.75 4.15
CA LEU A 60 9.87 -9.73 4.98
C LEU A 60 8.39 -9.38 5.14
N ALA A 61 8.08 -8.09 5.34
CA ALA A 61 6.69 -7.64 5.46
C ALA A 61 5.92 -7.86 4.16
N TYR A 62 6.54 -7.55 3.02
CA TYR A 62 5.95 -7.81 1.72
C TYR A 62 5.79 -9.29 1.46
N THR A 63 6.78 -10.14 1.76
CA THR A 63 6.66 -11.59 1.60
C THR A 63 5.53 -12.17 2.44
N ALA A 64 5.34 -11.69 3.66
CA ALA A 64 4.28 -12.17 4.56
C ALA A 64 2.86 -11.70 4.19
N ALA A 65 2.72 -10.56 3.51
CA ALA A 65 1.39 -9.98 3.24
C ALA A 65 0.65 -10.66 2.08
N ASP A 66 -0.64 -10.94 2.20
CA ASP A 66 -1.46 -11.36 1.05
C ASP A 66 -2.05 -10.18 0.28
N VAL A 67 -2.30 -9.09 0.98
CA VAL A 67 -2.87 -7.84 0.46
C VAL A 67 -2.16 -6.67 1.13
N ILE A 68 -1.93 -5.59 0.39
CA ILE A 68 -1.24 -4.39 0.89
C ILE A 68 -2.17 -3.18 0.80
N ILE A 69 -2.32 -2.45 1.91
CA ILE A 69 -2.97 -1.13 1.93
C ILE A 69 -1.88 -0.06 2.01
N SER A 70 -1.81 0.85 1.05
CA SER A 70 -0.72 1.82 0.97
C SER A 70 -1.15 3.19 0.47
N ARG A 71 -0.40 4.23 0.89
CA ARG A 71 -0.30 5.46 0.10
C ARG A 71 0.31 5.18 -1.27
N SER A 72 0.08 6.06 -2.23
CA SER A 72 0.59 5.97 -3.61
C SER A 72 1.71 6.98 -3.89
N GLY A 73 2.66 7.11 -2.95
CA GLY A 73 3.91 7.83 -3.20
C GLY A 73 4.73 7.15 -4.29
N ALA A 74 5.52 7.91 -5.06
CA ALA A 74 6.24 7.40 -6.24
C ALA A 74 7.07 6.15 -5.94
N SER A 75 7.93 6.20 -4.92
CA SER A 75 8.78 5.06 -4.53
C SER A 75 7.95 3.85 -4.09
N SER A 76 6.91 4.05 -3.29
CA SER A 76 6.04 2.97 -2.84
C SER A 76 5.31 2.30 -4.01
N VAL A 77 4.81 3.08 -4.97
CA VAL A 77 4.16 2.53 -6.16
C VAL A 77 5.14 1.70 -6.98
N SER A 78 6.35 2.21 -7.23
CA SER A 78 7.39 1.48 -7.97
C SER A 78 7.81 0.19 -7.27
N GLU A 79 8.00 0.23 -5.95
CA GLU A 79 8.34 -0.94 -5.14
C GLU A 79 7.22 -2.00 -5.19
N LEU A 80 5.97 -1.58 -5.04
CA LEU A 80 4.81 -2.47 -5.06
C LEU A 80 4.59 -3.13 -6.44
N CYS A 81 4.99 -2.46 -7.52
CA CYS A 81 5.02 -3.10 -8.85
C CYS A 81 6.02 -4.27 -8.89
N ILE A 82 7.17 -4.14 -8.24
CA ILE A 82 8.16 -5.23 -8.16
C ILE A 82 7.65 -6.36 -7.27
N VAL A 83 7.05 -6.00 -6.11
CA VAL A 83 6.48 -6.95 -5.15
C VAL A 83 5.38 -7.80 -5.80
N GLY A 84 4.55 -7.21 -6.66
CA GLY A 84 3.60 -7.99 -7.45
C GLY A 84 2.42 -8.56 -6.66
N LYS A 85 2.02 -7.90 -5.57
CA LYS A 85 0.90 -8.32 -4.71
C LYS A 85 -0.32 -7.42 -4.87
N PRO A 86 -1.54 -7.87 -4.54
CA PRO A 86 -2.72 -7.02 -4.61
C PRO A 86 -2.59 -5.81 -3.69
N VAL A 87 -2.86 -4.61 -4.24
CA VAL A 87 -2.76 -3.35 -3.51
C VAL A 87 -4.08 -2.58 -3.53
N ILE A 88 -4.47 -2.06 -2.37
CA ILE A 88 -5.45 -0.98 -2.24
C ILE A 88 -4.69 0.32 -1.99
N PHE A 89 -4.68 1.20 -2.99
CA PHE A 89 -4.10 2.54 -2.89
C PHE A 89 -5.09 3.52 -2.29
N ILE A 90 -4.65 4.21 -1.24
CA ILE A 90 -5.36 5.32 -0.61
C ILE A 90 -4.52 6.59 -0.79
N PRO A 91 -4.59 7.28 -1.95
CA PRO A 91 -3.81 8.48 -2.19
C PRO A 91 -4.13 9.58 -1.17
N SER A 92 -3.11 10.34 -0.76
CA SER A 92 -3.32 11.56 0.02
C SER A 92 -3.88 12.66 -0.88
N PRO A 93 -4.99 13.33 -0.51
CA PRO A 93 -5.51 14.47 -1.26
C PRO A 93 -4.69 15.75 -1.05
N ASN A 94 -3.82 15.78 -0.03
CA ASN A 94 -3.11 16.98 0.42
C ASN A 94 -1.71 17.14 -0.18
N VAL A 95 -1.39 16.43 -1.26
CA VAL A 95 -0.10 16.57 -1.95
C VAL A 95 -0.22 17.51 -3.13
N ALA A 96 0.89 18.17 -3.48
CA ALA A 96 0.96 19.03 -4.65
C ALA A 96 0.45 18.31 -5.91
N GLU A 97 -0.29 19.06 -6.74
CA GLU A 97 -0.85 18.65 -8.04
C GLU A 97 -1.55 17.28 -8.10
N ASP A 98 -2.05 16.78 -6.97
CA ASP A 98 -2.72 15.47 -6.86
C ASP A 98 -1.86 14.30 -7.41
N HIS A 99 -0.53 14.41 -7.26
CA HIS A 99 0.40 13.43 -7.84
C HIS A 99 0.18 12.01 -7.31
N GLN A 100 -0.24 11.84 -6.05
CA GLN A 100 -0.52 10.50 -5.50
C GLN A 100 -1.71 9.83 -6.20
N THR A 101 -2.77 10.57 -6.52
CA THR A 101 -3.91 10.00 -7.28
C THR A 101 -3.48 9.63 -8.69
N LYS A 102 -2.67 10.47 -9.36
CA LYS A 102 -2.11 10.17 -10.69
C LYS A 102 -1.26 8.90 -10.67
N ASN A 103 -0.40 8.73 -9.66
CA ASN A 103 0.40 7.52 -9.48
C ASN A 103 -0.47 6.28 -9.28
N ALA A 104 -1.50 6.37 -8.43
CA ALA A 104 -2.41 5.25 -8.19
C ALA A 104 -3.18 4.88 -9.47
N LYS A 105 -3.67 5.88 -10.22
CA LYS A 105 -4.36 5.70 -11.50
C LYS A 105 -3.50 5.02 -12.56
N ALA A 106 -2.21 5.36 -12.62
CA ALA A 106 -1.28 4.69 -13.52
C ALA A 106 -1.24 3.16 -13.31
N ILE A 107 -1.59 2.68 -12.12
CA ILE A 107 -1.70 1.25 -11.82
C ILE A 107 -3.14 0.75 -11.93
N SER A 108 -4.11 1.45 -11.33
CA SER A 108 -5.50 1.01 -11.28
C SER A 108 -6.19 1.00 -12.64
N ASP A 109 -5.86 1.95 -13.52
CA ASP A 109 -6.46 2.03 -14.86
C ASP A 109 -6.02 0.86 -15.77
N ARG A 110 -5.04 0.07 -15.31
CA ARG A 110 -4.54 -1.16 -15.95
C ARG A 110 -4.91 -2.42 -15.17
N ASP A 111 -5.93 -2.34 -14.31
CA ASP A 111 -6.36 -3.41 -13.42
C ASP A 111 -5.22 -3.99 -12.57
N GLY A 112 -4.23 -3.17 -12.18
CA GLY A 112 -3.11 -3.59 -11.33
C GLY A 112 -3.34 -3.33 -9.84
N ALA A 113 -4.24 -2.42 -9.49
CA ALA A 113 -4.52 -2.08 -8.10
C ALA A 113 -5.94 -1.55 -7.95
N ILE A 114 -6.44 -1.56 -6.72
CA ILE A 114 -7.69 -0.90 -6.36
C ILE A 114 -7.35 0.52 -5.89
N LEU A 115 -8.04 1.51 -6.44
CA LEU A 115 -7.96 2.90 -5.99
C LEU A 115 -9.15 3.21 -5.09
N LEU A 116 -8.88 3.60 -3.84
CA LEU A 116 -9.89 3.99 -2.86
C LEU A 116 -9.56 5.35 -2.26
N LYS A 117 -10.41 6.37 -2.51
CA LYS A 117 -10.16 7.72 -1.99
C LYS A 117 -10.48 7.81 -0.50
N GLU A 118 -9.82 8.72 0.21
CA GLU A 118 -10.02 8.92 1.65
C GLU A 118 -11.49 9.18 2.04
N ILE A 119 -12.20 9.93 1.21
CA ILE A 119 -13.63 10.27 1.40
C ILE A 119 -14.57 9.07 1.28
N GLN A 120 -14.10 7.96 0.68
CA GLN A 120 -14.87 6.74 0.47
C GLN A 120 -14.56 5.67 1.52
N LEU A 121 -13.55 5.89 2.37
CA LEU A 121 -13.09 4.87 3.32
C LEU A 121 -14.20 4.42 4.26
N ASP A 122 -14.97 5.34 4.82
CA ASP A 122 -15.99 5.00 5.80
C ASP A 122 -17.20 4.26 5.20
N THR A 123 -17.41 4.35 3.89
CA THR A 123 -18.59 3.79 3.21
C THR A 123 -18.26 2.59 2.32
N GLN A 124 -17.03 2.47 1.83
CA GLN A 124 -16.67 1.46 0.83
C GLN A 124 -15.58 0.49 1.26
N PHE A 125 -14.80 0.80 2.31
CA PHE A 125 -13.61 0.00 2.66
C PHE A 125 -13.95 -1.47 2.93
N GLN A 126 -14.90 -1.76 3.83
CA GLN A 126 -15.24 -3.13 4.21
C GLN A 126 -15.68 -3.96 2.99
N GLY A 127 -16.58 -3.42 2.16
CA GLY A 127 -17.07 -4.13 0.96
C GLY A 127 -15.96 -4.41 -0.06
N ILE A 128 -15.09 -3.43 -0.31
CA ILE A 128 -13.94 -3.60 -1.21
C ILE A 128 -12.96 -4.63 -0.65
N PHE A 129 -12.68 -4.57 0.65
CA PHE A 129 -11.73 -5.46 1.30
C PHE A 129 -12.25 -6.90 1.34
N SER A 130 -13.52 -7.12 1.71
CA SER A 130 -14.16 -8.45 1.68
C SER A 130 -14.17 -9.05 0.29
N ASP A 131 -14.59 -8.30 -0.73
CA ASP A 131 -14.56 -8.79 -2.11
C ASP A 131 -13.13 -9.17 -2.54
N LEU A 132 -12.11 -8.40 -2.14
CA LEU A 132 -10.72 -8.75 -2.41
C LEU A 132 -10.26 -10.00 -1.66
N MET A 133 -10.70 -10.23 -0.43
CA MET A 133 -10.34 -11.40 0.39
C MET A 133 -11.06 -12.68 -0.06
N ASP A 134 -12.27 -12.56 -0.58
CA ASP A 134 -13.07 -13.72 -1.02
C ASP A 134 -12.81 -14.09 -2.49
N ASN A 135 -12.32 -13.14 -3.30
CA ASN A 135 -12.11 -13.35 -4.74
C ASN A 135 -10.64 -13.64 -5.09
N GLY A 136 -10.28 -14.93 -5.11
CA GLY A 136 -8.93 -15.39 -5.48
C GLY A 136 -8.51 -15.02 -6.91
N GLU A 137 -9.43 -15.10 -7.87
CA GLU A 137 -9.17 -14.73 -9.27
C GLU A 137 -8.84 -13.24 -9.39
N LYS A 138 -9.58 -12.39 -8.68
CA LYS A 138 -9.32 -10.95 -8.64
C LYS A 138 -7.95 -10.64 -8.04
N ARG A 139 -7.56 -11.31 -6.95
CA ARG A 139 -6.21 -11.16 -6.37
C ARG A 139 -5.13 -11.56 -7.36
N GLN A 140 -5.31 -12.67 -8.06
CA GLN A 140 -4.36 -13.13 -9.08
C GLN A 140 -4.25 -12.10 -10.22
N LYS A 141 -5.37 -11.63 -10.77
CA LYS A 141 -5.39 -10.63 -11.85
C LYS A 141 -4.66 -9.34 -11.44
N LEU A 142 -4.95 -8.82 -10.25
CA LEU A 142 -4.28 -7.61 -9.72
C LEU A 142 -2.77 -7.83 -9.59
N SER A 143 -2.36 -8.97 -9.03
CA SER A 143 -0.95 -9.35 -8.83
C SER A 143 -0.17 -9.46 -10.14
N GLU A 144 -0.76 -10.13 -11.14
CA GLU A 144 -0.15 -10.27 -12.46
C GLU A 144 -0.01 -8.93 -13.17
N ASN A 145 -1.05 -8.10 -13.11
CA ASN A 145 -1.08 -6.83 -13.82
C ASN A 145 -0.16 -5.79 -13.19
N ILE A 146 -0.11 -5.68 -11.87
CA ILE A 146 0.81 -4.74 -11.21
C ILE A 146 2.27 -5.09 -11.51
N LYS A 147 2.59 -6.39 -11.58
CA LYS A 147 3.93 -6.88 -11.88
C LYS A 147 4.41 -6.55 -13.29
N LYS A 148 3.49 -6.52 -14.27
CA LYS A 148 3.79 -6.09 -15.66
C LYS A 148 4.22 -4.62 -15.75
N LEU A 149 3.90 -3.82 -14.73
CA LEU A 149 4.24 -2.39 -14.66
C LEU A 149 5.59 -2.13 -13.99
N ALA A 150 6.24 -3.18 -13.46
CA ALA A 150 7.55 -3.06 -12.84
C ALA A 150 8.63 -2.64 -13.84
N LYS A 151 9.41 -1.62 -13.47
CA LYS A 151 10.58 -1.15 -14.22
C LYS A 151 11.86 -1.62 -13.54
N VAL A 152 12.11 -2.94 -13.60
CA VAL A 152 13.23 -3.59 -12.90
C VAL A 152 14.60 -3.02 -13.29
N ASN A 153 14.75 -2.55 -14.54
CA ASN A 153 15.99 -1.99 -15.07
C ASN A 153 16.04 -0.45 -15.03
N ALA A 154 15.11 0.22 -14.32
CA ALA A 154 14.99 1.68 -14.35
C ALA A 154 16.31 2.41 -14.07
N THR A 155 17.06 1.98 -13.05
CA THR A 155 18.36 2.59 -12.71
C THR A 155 19.36 2.47 -13.87
N LYS A 156 19.44 1.28 -14.49
CA LYS A 156 20.33 1.06 -15.63
C LYS A 156 19.92 1.92 -16.83
N GLU A 157 18.63 1.93 -17.17
CA GLU A 157 18.09 2.72 -18.28
C GLU A 157 18.37 4.23 -18.12
N ILE A 158 18.23 4.76 -16.89
CA ILE A 158 18.56 6.15 -16.58
C ILE A 158 20.06 6.43 -16.75
N VAL A 159 20.92 5.57 -16.21
CA VAL A 159 22.39 5.71 -16.34
C VAL A 159 22.81 5.66 -17.80
N ASP A 160 22.27 4.71 -18.57
CA ASP A 160 22.57 4.56 -20.00
C ASP A 160 22.18 5.83 -20.78
N GLU A 161 21.07 6.48 -20.44
CA GLU A 161 20.64 7.73 -21.08
C GLU A 161 21.55 8.91 -20.72
N ILE A 162 21.95 9.04 -19.46
CA ILE A 162 22.90 10.07 -19.02
C ILE A 162 24.24 9.90 -19.75
N VAL A 163 24.74 8.66 -19.87
CA VAL A 163 26.01 8.36 -20.55
C VAL A 163 25.98 8.75 -22.03
N LYS A 164 24.83 8.63 -22.71
CA LYS A 164 24.70 9.09 -24.12
C LYS A 164 24.84 10.60 -24.26
N LEU A 165 24.38 11.38 -23.28
CA LEU A 165 24.42 12.85 -23.31
C LEU A 165 25.78 13.45 -22.95
N ILE A 166 26.68 12.65 -22.37
CA ILE A 166 28.05 13.06 -22.00
C ILE A 166 29.03 12.91 -23.18
N LYS A 167 28.62 12.24 -24.27
CA LYS A 167 29.41 12.12 -25.51
C LYS A 167 29.09 13.25 -26.48
#